data_AF-A0A140GRT8-F1
#
_entry.id   AF-A0A140GRT8-F1
#
_cell.length_a   1.000
_cell.length_b   1.000
_cell.length_c   1.000
_cell.angle_alpha   90.00
_cell.angle_beta   90.00
_cell.angle_gamma   90.00
#
_symmetry.space_group_name_H-M   'P 1'
#
loop_
_entity.id
_entity.type
_entity.pdbx_description
1 polymer ?
#
loop_
_entity_poly.entity_id
_entity_poly.type
_entity_poly.pdbx_seq_one_letter_code
_entity_poly.pdbx_strand_id
1 'polypeptide(L)'
;MSTFDFIFMMSKDFMKYYLSFIGNYISNHWFLITFVFILIYSYKTISYYKLALKYDKSKKWIAFIPILRYKLFFDMIDRSSWNIIFIIFLFFIPIVGWISLIILHFIWNFEFASNFKNNTKYKLLTAFFHPVMLLIIGFSNLRYAKIA
;
A
#
# COMPACT_ATOMS: atom_id res chain seq x y z
N MET A 1 12.20 -19.59 43.17
CA MET A 1 11.73 -19.04 41.89
C MET A 1 12.90 -18.29 41.27
N SER A 2 13.32 -18.67 40.07
CA SER A 2 14.50 -18.04 39.45
C SER A 2 14.16 -16.65 38.91
N THR A 3 15.16 -15.77 38.79
CA THR A 3 15.00 -14.45 38.17
C THR A 3 14.43 -14.56 36.75
N PHE A 4 14.73 -15.65 36.03
CA PHE A 4 14.20 -15.95 34.70
C PHE A 4 12.69 -16.25 34.72
N ASP A 5 12.22 -17.04 35.70
CA ASP A 5 10.79 -17.35 35.86
C ASP A 5 9.97 -16.08 36.14
N PHE A 6 10.53 -15.16 36.94
CA PHE A 6 9.91 -13.88 37.25
C PHE A 6 9.79 -12.97 36.02
N ILE A 7 10.85 -12.84 35.22
CA ILE A 7 10.85 -12.05 33.97
C ILE A 7 9.86 -12.64 32.96
N PHE A 8 9.80 -13.97 32.84
CA PHE A 8 8.88 -14.65 31.93
C PHE A 8 7.42 -14.55 32.38
N MET A 9 7.15 -14.57 33.69
CA MET A 9 5.81 -14.34 34.22
C MET A 9 5.35 -12.90 33.98
N MET A 10 6.22 -11.92 34.26
CA MET A 10 5.97 -10.50 34.00
C MET A 10 5.68 -10.22 32.51
N SER A 11 6.40 -10.88 31.59
CA SER A 11 6.16 -10.71 30.15
C SER A 11 4.81 -11.31 29.70
N LYS A 12 4.39 -12.43 30.28
CA LYS A 12 3.07 -13.03 30.00
C LYS A 12 1.92 -12.17 30.49
N ASP A 13 2.00 -11.63 31.69
CA ASP A 13 0.94 -10.81 32.25
C ASP A 13 0.85 -9.45 31.54
N PHE A 14 2.00 -8.87 31.17
CA PHE A 14 2.05 -7.70 30.29
C PHE A 14 1.39 -7.99 28.93
N MET A 15 1.70 -9.13 28.29
CA MET A 15 1.10 -9.52 27.02
C MET A 15 -0.42 -9.72 27.13
N LYS A 16 -0.91 -10.33 28.21
CA LYS A 16 -2.37 -10.48 28.46
C LYS A 16 -3.04 -9.12 28.61
N TYR A 17 -2.44 -8.21 29.39
CA TYR A 17 -2.96 -6.85 29.55
C TYR A 17 -3.00 -6.11 28.21
N TYR A 18 -1.92 -6.16 27.43
CA TYR A 18 -1.85 -5.51 26.12
C TYR A 18 -2.89 -6.06 25.14
N LEU A 19 -3.07 -7.38 25.08
CA LEU A 19 -4.10 -8.00 24.24
C LEU A 19 -5.52 -7.65 24.71
N SER A 20 -5.78 -7.59 26.01
CA SER A 20 -7.07 -7.16 26.56
C SER A 20 -7.35 -5.69 26.25
N PHE A 21 -6.34 -4.82 26.37
CA PHE A 21 -6.43 -3.41 26.00
C PHE A 21 -6.76 -3.24 24.51
N ILE A 22 -6.03 -3.93 23.61
CA ILE A 22 -6.32 -3.92 22.16
C ILE A 22 -7.72 -4.46 21.89
N GLY A 23 -8.11 -5.58 22.51
CA GLY A 23 -9.41 -6.20 22.33
C GLY A 23 -10.55 -5.25 22.70
N ASN A 24 -10.44 -4.59 23.86
CA ASN A 24 -11.40 -3.58 24.30
C ASN A 24 -11.40 -2.35 23.39
N TYR A 25 -10.23 -1.88 22.94
CA TYR A 25 -10.14 -0.76 22.02
C TYR A 25 -10.82 -1.07 20.68
N ILE A 26 -10.52 -2.22 20.07
CA ILE A 26 -11.14 -2.67 18.83
C ILE A 26 -12.65 -2.85 19.04
N SER A 27 -13.07 -3.48 20.14
CA SER A 27 -14.49 -3.71 20.44
C SER A 27 -15.26 -2.40 20.63
N ASN A 28 -14.67 -1.38 21.26
CA ASN A 28 -15.33 -0.09 21.46
C ASN A 28 -15.31 0.80 20.21
N HIS A 29 -14.35 0.60 19.29
CA HIS A 29 -14.16 1.43 18.10
C HIS A 29 -14.36 0.68 16.78
N TRP A 30 -14.97 -0.52 16.80
CA TRP A 30 -15.08 -1.40 15.64
C TRP A 30 -15.75 -0.71 14.45
N PHE A 31 -16.77 0.12 14.71
CA PHE A 31 -17.47 0.90 13.70
C PHE A 31 -16.54 1.91 13.03
N LEU A 32 -15.79 2.69 13.81
CA LEU A 32 -14.83 3.66 13.29
C LEU A 32 -13.73 2.98 12.48
N ILE A 33 -13.17 1.88 12.99
CA ILE A 33 -12.14 1.08 12.30
C ILE A 33 -12.68 0.59 10.95
N THR A 34 -13.87 0.00 10.94
CA THR A 34 -14.51 -0.51 9.72
C THR A 34 -14.78 0.61 8.72
N PHE A 35 -15.28 1.76 9.19
CA PHE A 35 -15.54 2.93 8.37
C PHE A 35 -14.25 3.46 7.71
N VAL A 36 -13.15 3.54 8.47
CA VAL A 36 -11.83 3.93 7.94
C VAL A 36 -11.35 2.95 6.86
N PHE A 37 -11.52 1.64 7.06
CA PHE A 37 -11.17 0.64 6.04
C PHE A 37 -12.00 0.80 4.76
N ILE A 38 -13.30 1.05 4.88
CA ILE A 38 -14.20 1.30 3.73
C ILE A 38 -13.78 2.56 2.99
N LEU A 39 -13.42 3.62 3.71
CA LEU A 39 -12.93 4.87 3.12
C LEU A 39 -11.63 4.64 2.34
N ILE A 40 -10.63 4.00 2.96
CA ILE A 40 -9.35 3.68 2.30
C ILE A 40 -9.57 2.80 1.08
N TYR A 41 -10.44 1.80 1.18
CA TYR A 41 -10.79 0.92 0.07
C TYR A 41 -11.40 1.71 -1.09
N SER A 42 -12.42 2.52 -0.82
CA SER A 42 -13.14 3.33 -1.80
C SER A 42 -12.23 4.33 -2.49
N TYR A 43 -11.43 5.05 -1.69
CA TYR A 43 -10.44 6.00 -2.16
C TYR A 43 -9.42 5.34 -3.12
N LYS A 44 -8.89 4.16 -2.78
CA LYS A 44 -7.95 3.42 -3.65
C LYS A 44 -8.65 2.96 -4.92
N THR A 45 -9.85 2.40 -4.81
CA THR A 45 -10.62 1.89 -5.96
C THR A 45 -10.91 2.99 -6.97
N ILE A 46 -11.40 4.15 -6.50
CA ILE A 46 -11.71 5.30 -7.36
C ILE A 46 -10.45 5.81 -8.07
N SER A 47 -9.33 5.93 -7.34
CA SER A 47 -8.06 6.37 -7.89
C SER A 47 -7.55 5.42 -8.99
N TYR A 48 -7.50 4.12 -8.70
CA TYR A 48 -7.07 3.11 -9.66
C TYR A 48 -8.03 2.96 -10.84
N TYR A 49 -9.33 3.18 -10.64
CA TYR A 49 -10.32 3.16 -11.73
C TYR A 49 -10.02 4.28 -12.73
N LYS A 50 -9.74 5.49 -12.25
CA LYS A 50 -9.36 6.62 -13.11
C LYS A 50 -8.02 6.40 -13.79
N LEU A 51 -7.03 5.82 -13.11
CA LEU A 51 -5.75 5.46 -13.72
C LEU A 51 -5.92 4.38 -14.78
N ALA A 52 -6.74 3.34 -14.54
CA ALA A 52 -7.02 2.31 -15.51
C ALA A 52 -7.61 2.89 -16.80
N LEU A 53 -8.56 3.83 -16.69
CA LEU A 53 -9.12 4.51 -17.86
C LEU A 53 -8.08 5.29 -18.69
N LYS A 54 -6.97 5.69 -18.08
CA LYS A 54 -5.85 6.38 -18.75
C LYS A 54 -4.81 5.43 -19.34
N TYR A 55 -4.61 4.28 -18.70
CA TYR A 55 -3.67 3.25 -19.12
C TYR A 55 -4.29 2.33 -20.18
N ASP A 56 -5.36 1.62 -19.80
CA ASP A 56 -6.11 0.69 -20.64
C ASP A 56 -7.56 0.59 -20.13
N LYS A 57 -8.49 1.12 -20.92
CA LYS A 57 -9.91 1.18 -20.58
C LYS A 57 -10.53 -0.20 -20.38
N SER A 58 -10.01 -1.25 -21.02
CA SER A 58 -10.51 -2.62 -20.87
C SER A 58 -10.28 -3.16 -19.45
N LYS A 59 -9.23 -2.67 -18.77
CA LYS A 59 -8.81 -3.07 -17.43
C LYS A 59 -9.50 -2.30 -16.30
N LYS A 60 -10.49 -1.44 -16.57
CA LYS A 60 -11.14 -0.60 -15.52
C LYS A 60 -11.75 -1.40 -14.36
N TRP A 61 -12.26 -2.60 -14.61
CA TRP A 61 -12.87 -3.45 -13.58
C TRP A 61 -11.85 -4.02 -12.58
N ILE A 62 -10.58 -4.13 -13.00
CA ILE A 62 -9.46 -4.62 -12.19
C ILE A 62 -9.25 -3.71 -10.97
N ALA A 63 -9.62 -2.43 -11.06
CA ALA A 63 -9.53 -1.47 -9.97
C ALA A 63 -10.40 -1.81 -8.75
N PHE A 64 -11.46 -2.60 -8.92
CA PHE A 64 -12.37 -2.97 -7.82
C PHE A 64 -11.86 -4.15 -6.99
N ILE A 65 -10.92 -4.95 -7.51
CA ILE A 65 -10.43 -6.13 -6.81
C ILE A 65 -9.08 -5.79 -6.16
N PRO A 66 -8.95 -5.81 -4.82
CA PRO A 66 -7.76 -5.34 -4.12
C PRO A 66 -6.44 -5.94 -4.61
N ILE A 67 -6.41 -7.24 -4.85
CA ILE A 67 -5.22 -7.96 -5.30
C ILE A 67 -4.88 -7.56 -6.74
N LEU A 68 -5.89 -7.47 -7.59
CA LEU A 68 -5.70 -7.13 -8.99
C LEU A 68 -5.29 -5.66 -9.20
N ARG A 69 -5.57 -4.75 -8.26
CA ARG A 69 -5.00 -3.38 -8.28
C ARG A 69 -3.47 -3.39 -8.28
N TYR A 70 -2.84 -4.31 -7.56
CA TYR A 70 -1.38 -4.43 -7.58
C TYR A 70 -0.90 -4.90 -8.95
N LYS A 71 -1.59 -5.86 -9.57
CA LYS A 71 -1.33 -6.24 -10.96
C LYS A 71 -1.42 -5.03 -11.89
N LEU A 72 -2.49 -4.24 -11.80
CA LEU A 72 -2.65 -3.02 -12.60
C LEU A 72 -1.49 -2.03 -12.38
N PHE A 73 -1.06 -1.84 -11.13
CA PHE A 73 0.09 -1.00 -10.81
C PHE A 73 1.37 -1.52 -11.47
N PHE A 74 1.66 -2.83 -11.37
CA PHE A 74 2.82 -3.44 -12.01
C PHE A 74 2.79 -3.36 -13.53
N ASP A 75 1.62 -3.61 -14.13
CA ASP A 75 1.38 -3.42 -15.57
C ASP A 75 1.67 -1.96 -15.98
N MET A 76 1.31 -0.96 -15.15
CA MET A 76 1.60 0.47 -15.39
C MET A 76 3.07 0.86 -15.19
N ILE A 77 3.93 -0.01 -14.67
CA ILE A 77 5.38 0.23 -14.57
C ILE A 77 6.19 -0.77 -15.39
N ASP A 78 5.55 -1.52 -16.28
CA ASP A 78 6.17 -2.56 -17.11
C ASP A 78 6.93 -3.61 -16.27
N ARG A 79 6.40 -3.94 -15.08
CA ARG A 79 6.98 -4.93 -14.16
C ARG A 79 6.10 -6.17 -14.08
N SER A 80 6.72 -7.31 -13.79
CA SER A 80 6.01 -8.56 -13.56
C SER A 80 5.10 -8.48 -12.32
N SER A 81 3.87 -8.97 -12.43
CA SER A 81 2.95 -9.11 -11.28
C SER A 81 3.46 -10.08 -10.21
N TRP A 82 4.41 -10.95 -10.55
CA TRP A 82 5.06 -11.85 -9.58
C TRP A 82 5.86 -11.11 -8.51
N ASN A 83 6.15 -9.82 -8.71
CA ASN A 83 6.75 -8.96 -7.68
C ASN A 83 5.92 -8.88 -6.38
N ILE A 84 4.62 -9.21 -6.42
CA ILE A 84 3.80 -9.34 -5.20
C ILE A 84 4.38 -10.41 -4.26
N ILE A 85 4.82 -11.56 -4.81
CA ILE A 85 5.41 -12.64 -4.00
C ILE A 85 6.75 -12.19 -3.42
N PHE A 86 7.54 -11.48 -4.20
CA PHE A 86 8.82 -10.93 -3.74
C PHE A 86 8.63 -9.95 -2.57
N ILE A 87 7.63 -9.07 -2.63
CA ILE A 87 7.27 -8.16 -1.51
C ILE A 87 6.91 -8.95 -0.25
N ILE A 88 6.07 -9.98 -0.41
CA ILE A 88 5.65 -10.84 0.70
C ILE A 88 6.88 -11.50 1.33
N PHE A 89 7.79 -12.04 0.53
CA PHE A 89 9.04 -12.64 1.01
C PHE A 89 9.91 -11.64 1.79
N LEU A 90 10.11 -10.43 1.24
CA LEU A 90 10.88 -9.38 1.93
C LEU A 90 10.26 -8.96 3.26
N PHE A 91 8.94 -9.01 3.40
CA PHE A 91 8.26 -8.65 4.64
C PHE A 91 8.63 -9.57 5.82
N PHE A 92 8.93 -10.84 5.54
CA PHE A 92 9.36 -11.82 6.55
C PHE A 92 10.83 -11.69 6.96
N ILE A 93 11.64 -10.91 6.24
CA ILE A 93 13.04 -10.65 6.57
C ILE A 93 13.11 -9.37 7.40
N PRO A 94 13.36 -9.45 8.72
CA PRO A 94 13.41 -8.25 9.56
C PRO A 94 14.59 -7.36 9.15
N ILE A 95 14.41 -6.05 9.35
CA ILE A 95 15.41 -4.99 9.07
C ILE A 95 15.77 -4.89 7.58
N VAL A 96 16.52 -5.83 7.03
CA VAL A 96 17.00 -5.80 5.63
C VAL A 96 15.84 -5.84 4.64
N GLY A 97 14.86 -6.71 4.89
CA GLY A 97 13.67 -6.80 4.06
C GLY A 97 12.83 -5.52 4.14
N TRP A 98 12.66 -4.96 5.34
CA TRP A 98 11.91 -3.72 5.53
C TRP A 98 12.57 -2.50 4.87
N ILE A 99 13.90 -2.37 4.98
CA ILE A 99 14.67 -1.33 4.28
C ILE A 99 14.52 -1.50 2.76
N SER A 100 14.61 -2.73 2.26
CA SER A 100 14.43 -3.04 0.84
C SER A 100 13.03 -2.66 0.36
N LEU A 101 11.98 -2.94 1.15
CA LEU A 101 10.60 -2.55 0.84
C LEU A 101 10.43 -1.03 0.76
N ILE A 102 11.07 -0.28 1.65
CA ILE A 102 11.05 1.19 1.63
C ILE A 102 11.71 1.69 0.34
N ILE A 103 12.89 1.17 -0.01
CA ILE A 103 13.61 1.58 -1.24
C ILE A 103 12.78 1.24 -2.48
N LEU A 104 12.23 0.03 -2.57
CA LEU A 104 11.37 -0.38 -3.69
C LEU A 104 10.12 0.48 -3.81
N HIS A 105 9.52 0.87 -2.68
CA HIS A 105 8.38 1.80 -2.67
C HIS A 105 8.74 3.12 -3.38
N PHE A 106 9.89 3.72 -3.05
CA PHE A 106 10.33 4.96 -3.70
C PHE A 106 10.59 4.76 -5.20
N ILE A 107 11.33 3.72 -5.56
CA ILE A 107 11.69 3.44 -6.96
C ILE A 107 10.44 3.21 -7.80
N TRP A 108 9.54 2.31 -7.39
CA TRP A 108 8.37 1.97 -8.17
C TRP A 108 7.37 3.12 -8.29
N ASN A 109 7.21 3.94 -7.25
CA ASN A 109 6.36 5.12 -7.34
C ASN A 109 6.96 6.20 -8.24
N PHE A 110 8.28 6.33 -8.28
CA PHE A 110 8.97 7.22 -9.21
C PHE A 110 8.83 6.74 -10.65
N GLU A 111 8.99 5.44 -10.90
CA GLU A 111 8.75 4.79 -12.22
C GLU A 111 7.29 5.00 -12.66
N PHE A 112 6.34 4.73 -11.77
CA PHE A 112 4.91 4.94 -12.00
C PHE A 112 4.62 6.37 -12.44
N ALA A 113 5.12 7.36 -11.69
CA ALA A 113 4.92 8.76 -12.05
C ALA A 113 5.65 9.13 -13.36
N SER A 114 6.77 8.49 -13.67
CA SER A 114 7.53 8.73 -14.91
C SER A 114 6.79 8.29 -16.16
N ASN A 115 5.85 7.34 -16.04
CA ASN A 115 5.02 6.90 -17.15
C ASN A 115 3.84 7.85 -17.44
N PHE A 116 3.72 8.98 -16.73
CA PHE A 116 2.80 10.05 -17.08
C PHE A 116 3.56 11.27 -17.63
N LYS A 117 2.93 12.02 -18.54
CA LYS A 117 3.51 13.27 -19.08
C LYS A 117 3.53 14.37 -18.02
N ASN A 118 4.51 14.36 -17.11
CA ASN A 118 4.64 15.29 -15.99
C ASN A 118 6.10 15.74 -15.75
N ASN A 119 6.27 16.70 -14.84
CA ASN A 119 7.58 17.24 -14.45
C ASN A 119 8.20 16.45 -13.29
N THR A 120 9.51 16.56 -13.11
CA THR A 120 10.28 15.85 -12.05
C THR A 120 9.72 16.06 -10.63
N LYS A 121 9.17 17.25 -10.34
CA LYS A 121 8.51 17.53 -9.04
C LYS A 121 7.36 16.57 -8.75
N TYR A 122 6.52 16.25 -9.75
CA TYR A 122 5.42 15.29 -9.60
C TYR A 122 5.92 13.89 -9.33
N LYS A 123 7.06 13.50 -9.92
CA LYS A 123 7.67 12.18 -9.72
C LYS A 123 8.16 12.01 -8.28
N LEU A 124 8.89 13.00 -7.77
CA LEU A 124 9.36 13.01 -6.38
C LEU A 124 8.18 13.03 -5.41
N LEU A 125 7.20 13.91 -5.60
CA LEU A 125 5.99 13.96 -4.77
C LEU A 125 5.24 12.63 -4.76
N THR A 126 5.19 11.90 -5.87
CA THR A 126 4.55 10.58 -5.94
C THR A 126 5.33 9.53 -5.16
N ALA A 127 6.65 9.63 -5.13
CA ALA A 127 7.50 8.70 -4.38
C ALA A 127 7.34 8.86 -2.86
N PHE A 128 7.15 10.09 -2.35
CA PHE A 128 6.95 10.36 -0.91
C PHE A 128 5.48 10.33 -0.46
N PHE A 129 4.56 10.78 -1.31
CA PHE A 129 3.14 10.98 -0.98
C PHE A 129 2.23 10.20 -1.93
N HIS A 130 2.58 8.93 -2.17
CA HIS A 130 1.88 8.08 -3.14
C HIS A 130 0.35 8.09 -3.01
N PRO A 131 -0.26 8.00 -1.80
CA PRO A 131 -1.70 8.03 -1.69
C PRO A 131 -2.29 9.34 -2.26
N VAL A 132 -1.83 10.49 -1.82
CA VAL A 132 -2.40 11.77 -2.30
C VAL A 132 -2.19 11.91 -3.82
N MET A 133 -1.02 11.50 -4.30
CA MET A 133 -0.66 11.61 -5.72
C MET A 133 -1.45 10.66 -6.62
N LEU A 134 -1.92 9.51 -6.11
CA LEU A 134 -2.79 8.58 -6.84
C LEU A 134 -4.09 9.26 -7.31
N LEU A 135 -4.71 10.09 -6.45
CA LEU A 135 -5.88 10.88 -6.82
C LEU A 135 -5.52 11.98 -7.81
N ILE A 136 -4.47 12.75 -7.52
CA ILE A 136 -4.07 13.88 -8.37
C ILE A 136 -3.77 13.39 -9.78
N ILE A 137 -2.98 12.32 -9.91
CA ILE A 137 -2.67 11.73 -11.22
C ILE A 137 -3.91 11.10 -11.83
N GLY A 138 -4.75 10.39 -11.07
CA GLY A 138 -5.99 9.80 -11.59
C GLY A 138 -6.97 10.82 -12.17
N PHE A 139 -7.19 11.94 -11.48
CA PHE A 139 -8.22 12.93 -11.85
C PHE A 139 -7.71 14.11 -12.68
N SER A 140 -6.39 14.31 -12.77
CA SER A 140 -5.82 15.36 -13.63
C SER A 140 -5.98 15.08 -15.12
N ASN A 141 -5.61 16.04 -15.96
CA ASN A 141 -5.52 15.86 -17.42
C ASN A 141 -4.19 15.22 -17.87
N LEU A 142 -3.36 14.74 -16.93
CA LEU A 142 -2.12 14.04 -17.25
C LEU A 142 -2.43 12.78 -18.06
N ARG A 143 -1.79 12.68 -19.23
CA ARG A 143 -1.88 11.53 -20.12
C ARG A 143 -0.79 10.51 -19.77
N TYR A 144 -1.15 9.24 -19.85
CA TYR A 144 -0.19 8.15 -19.79
C TYR A 144 0.72 8.25 -21.04
N ALA A 145 2.04 8.18 -20.81
CA ALA A 145 3.06 8.55 -21.80
C ALA A 145 3.45 7.37 -22.70
N LYS A 146 3.45 6.15 -22.16
CA LYS A 146 3.66 4.91 -22.92
C LYS A 146 2.29 4.40 -23.36
N ILE A 147 1.92 4.48 -24.63
CA ILE A 147 0.68 3.83 -25.06
C ILE A 147 0.89 2.31 -24.89
N ALA A 148 0.02 1.68 -24.10
CA ALA A 148 -0.04 0.23 -23.94
C ALA A 148 -0.70 -0.42 -25.16
#